data_AF-A0A7C7JPA1-F1
#
_entry.id   AF-A0A7C7JPA1-F1
#
_cell.length_a   1.000
_cell.length_b   1.000
_cell.length_c   1.000
_cell.angle_alpha   90.00
_cell.angle_beta   90.00
_cell.angle_gamma   90.00
#
_symmetry.space_group_name_H-M   'P 1'
#
loop_
_entity.id
_entity.type
_entity.pdbx_description
1 polymer ?
#
loop_
_entity_poly.entity_id
_entity_poly.type
_entity_poly.pdbx_seq_one_letter_code
_entity_poly.pdbx_strand_id
1 'polypeptide(L)' 'MTARPLAFRLLVAAFGVLVHSASVLAQSPSQDEALAAFAVQLAEDVAADNVGGIAAGVMVDGDLVWAQAFGWADRDAR' A
#
# COMPACT_ATOMS: atom_id res chain seq x y z
N MET A 1 -22.34 -34.42 -39.40
CA MET A 1 -20.93 -34.00 -39.21
C MET A 1 -20.93 -32.61 -38.60
N THR A 2 -20.68 -32.56 -37.30
CA THR A 2 -20.89 -31.44 -36.37
C THR A 2 -19.72 -30.48 -36.38
N ALA A 3 -20.00 -29.19 -36.62
CA ALA A 3 -18.99 -28.15 -36.68
C ALA A 3 -18.52 -27.71 -35.26
N ARG A 4 -17.26 -28.07 -34.96
CA ARG A 4 -16.24 -27.29 -34.22
C ARG A 4 -16.66 -26.56 -32.90
N PRO A 5 -16.64 -27.25 -31.75
CA PRO A 5 -16.67 -26.62 -30.41
C PRO A 5 -15.31 -26.02 -29.97
N LEU A 6 -14.26 -26.14 -30.78
CA LEU A 6 -12.89 -25.70 -30.47
C LEU A 6 -12.69 -24.18 -30.54
N ALA A 7 -13.43 -23.49 -31.42
CA ALA A 7 -13.32 -22.03 -31.55
C ALA A 7 -13.85 -21.29 -30.30
N PHE A 8 -14.88 -21.85 -29.66
CA PHE A 8 -15.50 -21.26 -28.47
C PHE A 8 -14.59 -21.36 -27.23
N ARG A 9 -13.81 -22.46 -27.11
CA ARG A 9 -12.89 -22.67 -25.98
C ARG A 9 -11.67 -21.74 -26.00
N LEU A 10 -11.16 -21.41 -27.20
CA LEU A 10 -10.05 -20.47 -27.36
C LEU A 10 -10.44 -19.03 -27.00
N LEU A 11 -11.70 -18.64 -27.26
CA LEU A 11 -12.20 -17.29 -26.99
C LEU A 11 -12.40 -17.05 -25.47
N VAL A 12 -12.82 -18.07 -24.71
CA VAL A 12 -12.99 -18.00 -23.25
C VAL A 12 -11.65 -17.90 -22.51
N ALA A 13 -10.63 -18.63 -22.97
CA ALA A 13 -9.29 -18.58 -22.37
C ALA A 13 -8.62 -17.20 -22.57
N ALA A 14 -8.80 -16.57 -23.73
CA ALA A 14 -8.29 -15.22 -24.00
C ALA A 14 -8.98 -14.14 -23.13
N PHE A 15 -10.27 -14.32 -22.82
CA PHE A 15 -11.01 -13.39 -21.98
C PHE A 15 -10.60 -13.48 -20.50
N GLY A 16 -10.30 -14.69 -20.00
CA GLY A 16 -9.85 -14.90 -18.62
C GLY A 16 -8.50 -14.24 -18.29
N VAL A 17 -7.56 -14.21 -19.25
CA VAL A 17 -6.23 -13.61 -19.07
C VAL A 17 -6.30 -12.06 -19.04
N LEU A 18 -7.20 -11.45 -19.84
CA LEU A 18 -7.37 -10.00 -19.84
C LEU A 18 -8.01 -9.50 -18.52
N VAL A 19 -8.99 -10.24 -17.98
CA VAL A 19 -9.68 -9.86 -16.74
C VAL A 19 -8.75 -9.99 -15.52
N HIS A 20 -7.87 -10.99 -15.49
CA HIS A 20 -6.92 -11.18 -14.38
C HIS A 20 -5.88 -10.05 -14.26
N SER A 21 -5.50 -9.44 -15.38
CA SER A 21 -4.48 -8.38 -15.39
C SER A 21 -4.99 -7.07 -14.80
N ALA A 22 -6.29 -6.80 -14.90
CA ALA A 22 -6.92 -5.59 -14.35
C ALA A 22 -7.04 -5.63 -12.82
N SER A 23 -7.23 -6.83 -12.23
CA SER A 23 -7.34 -6.99 -10.78
C SER A 23 -6.04 -6.71 -10.04
N VAL A 24 -4.88 -7.04 -10.63
CA VAL A 24 -3.57 -6.82 -10.01
C VAL A 24 -3.20 -5.33 -9.94
N LEU A 25 -3.58 -4.54 -10.95
CA LEU A 25 -3.38 -3.08 -10.96
C LEU A 25 -4.31 -2.36 -9.97
N ALA A 26 -5.45 -2.96 -9.62
CA ALA A 26 -6.43 -2.37 -8.71
C ALA A 26 -6.13 -2.59 -7.22
N GLN A 27 -5.09 -3.39 -6.88
CA GLN A 27 -4.85 -3.83 -5.50
C GLN A 27 -3.56 -3.31 -4.87
N SER A 28 -2.81 -2.43 -5.55
CA SER A 28 -1.68 -1.76 -4.90
C SER A 28 -2.18 -0.50 -4.21
N PRO A 29 -2.00 -0.35 -2.88
CA PRO A 29 -2.32 0.92 -2.23
C PRO A 29 -1.52 2.02 -2.90
N SER A 30 -2.15 3.18 -3.07
CA SER A 30 -1.40 4.36 -3.51
C SER A 30 -0.27 4.64 -2.52
N GLN A 31 0.82 5.25 -3.01
CA GLN A 31 1.95 5.61 -2.15
C GLN A 31 1.49 6.45 -0.94
N ASP A 32 0.53 7.36 -1.14
CA ASP A 32 -0.03 8.19 -0.07
C ASP A 32 -0.80 7.37 0.97
N GLU A 33 -1.60 6.39 0.53
CA GLU A 33 -2.30 5.46 1.44
C GLU A 33 -1.31 4.60 2.24
N ALA A 34 -0.23 4.13 1.60
CA ALA A 34 0.80 3.35 2.28
C ALA A 34 1.55 4.19 3.33
N LEU A 35 1.89 5.44 3.00
CA LEU A 35 2.54 6.36 3.94
C LEU A 35 1.60 6.75 5.08
N ALA A 36 0.31 6.94 4.81
CA ALA A 36 -0.69 7.23 5.84
C ALA A 36 -0.85 6.05 6.81
N ALA A 37 -0.96 4.82 6.29
CA ALA A 37 -1.03 3.62 7.11
C ALA A 37 0.24 3.42 7.94
N PHE A 38 1.42 3.67 7.35
CA PHE A 38 2.69 3.63 8.05
C PHE A 38 2.77 4.66 9.19
N ALA A 39 2.31 5.89 8.96
CA ALA A 39 2.28 6.93 9.99
C ALA A 39 1.38 6.56 11.17
N VAL A 40 0.21 5.96 10.91
CA VAL A 40 -0.71 5.47 11.96
C VAL A 40 -0.02 4.39 12.79
N GLN A 41 0.55 3.38 12.15
CA GLN A 41 1.23 2.30 12.86
C GLN A 41 2.39 2.83 13.70
N LEU A 42 3.20 3.74 13.14
CA LEU A 42 4.34 4.30 13.86
C LEU A 42 3.91 5.13 15.09
N ALA A 43 2.76 5.81 15.01
CA ALA A 43 2.20 6.50 16.17
C ALA A 43 1.76 5.53 17.28
N GLU A 44 1.15 4.41 16.90
CA GLU A 44 0.75 3.34 17.84
C GLU A 44 1.98 2.71 18.51
N ASP A 45 3.01 2.39 17.72
CA ASP A 45 4.27 1.80 18.22
C ASP A 45 4.97 2.76 19.19
N VAL A 46 5.09 4.04 18.85
CA VAL A 46 5.69 5.07 19.73
C VAL A 46 4.94 5.21 21.04
N ALA A 47 3.60 5.15 21.01
CA ALA A 47 2.77 5.22 22.20
C ALA A 47 2.89 3.94 23.06
N ALA A 48 2.91 2.77 22.43
CA ALA A 48 3.00 1.47 23.09
C ALA A 48 4.36 1.29 23.79
N ASP A 49 5.43 1.72 23.14
CA ASP A 49 6.80 1.57 23.64
C ASP A 49 7.19 2.67 24.65
N ASN A 50 6.29 3.61 24.95
CA ASN A 50 6.50 4.74 25.86
C ASN A 50 7.76 5.55 25.48
N VAL A 51 7.99 5.73 24.17
CA VAL A 51 9.11 6.51 23.64
C VAL A 51 8.71 7.99 23.68
N GLY A 52 9.53 8.82 24.31
CA GLY A 52 9.23 10.26 24.48
C GLY A 52 9.03 11.00 23.15
N GLY A 53 9.67 10.54 22.07
CA GLY A 53 9.39 10.94 20.71
C GLY A 53 10.45 10.51 19.71
N ILE A 54 10.08 10.46 18.44
CA ILE A 54 10.95 10.11 17.31
C ILE A 54 10.70 11.04 16.13
N ALA A 55 11.67 11.13 15.23
CA ALA A 55 11.47 11.64 13.88
C ALA A 55 11.75 10.52 12.88
N ALA A 56 10.86 10.34 11.92
CA ALA A 56 10.97 9.32 10.89
C ALA A 56 10.86 9.96 9.49
N GLY A 57 11.53 9.35 8.53
CA GLY A 57 11.46 9.74 7.13
C GLY A 57 11.64 8.54 6.21
N VAL A 58 11.02 8.60 5.04
CA VAL A 58 11.11 7.58 4.00
C VAL A 58 11.87 8.18 2.82
N MET A 59 12.92 7.49 2.38
CA MET A 59 13.70 7.86 1.21
C MET A 59 13.52 6.83 0.10
N VAL A 60 13.37 7.31 -1.14
CA VAL A 60 13.31 6.49 -2.35
C VAL A 60 14.31 7.08 -3.34
N ASP A 61 15.22 6.26 -3.87
CA ASP A 61 16.25 6.67 -4.84
C ASP A 61 17.11 7.88 -4.40
N GLY A 62 17.26 8.07 -3.09
CA GLY A 62 18.03 9.19 -2.51
C GLY A 62 17.20 10.45 -2.23
N ASP A 63 15.94 10.48 -2.64
CA ASP A 63 15.02 11.58 -2.37
C ASP A 63 14.19 11.31 -1.12
N LEU A 64 14.10 12.31 -0.24
CA LEU A 64 13.19 12.26 0.92
C LEU A 64 11.76 12.50 0.43
N VAL A 65 10.96 11.44 0.41
CA VAL A 65 9.57 11.49 -0.10
C VAL A 65 8.54 11.72 1.00
N TRP A 66 8.92 11.50 2.26
CA TRP A 66 8.05 11.71 3.42
C TRP A 66 8.87 11.89 4.69
N ALA A 67 8.42 12.75 5.60
CA ALA A 67 8.99 12.88 6.93
C ALA A 67 7.95 13.38 7.94
N GLN A 68 8.00 12.84 9.16
CA GLN A 68 7.10 13.22 10.24
C GLN A 68 7.75 12.96 11.61
N ALA A 69 7.41 13.77 12.60
CA ALA A 69 7.77 13.56 13.99
C ALA A 69 6.58 13.01 14.79
N PHE A 70 6.87 12.12 15.75
CA PHE A 70 5.92 11.41 16.60
C PHE A 70 6.33 11.53 18.07
N GLY A 71 5.36 11.38 18.98
CA GLY A 71 5.57 11.47 20.43
C GLY A 71 5.23 12.84 21.01
N TRP A 72 5.72 13.11 22.23
CA TRP A 72 5.38 14.33 22.95
C TRP A 72 6.10 15.55 22.37
N ALA A 73 5.37 16.26 21.50
CA ALA A 73 5.57 17.70 21.33
C ALA A 73 4.93 18.51 22.49
N ASP A 74 4.15 17.86 23.36
CA ASP A 74 3.43 18.50 24.44
C ASP A 74 4.23 18.46 25.75
N ARG A 75 5.04 19.52 25.98
CA ARG A 75 5.71 19.74 27.27
C ARG A 75 4.74 20.14 28.39
N ASP A 76 3.46 20.38 28.09
CA ASP A 76 2.51 20.99 29.02
C ASP A 76 1.51 20.00 29.64
N ALA A 77 1.62 18.70 29.39
CA ALA A 77 0.84 17.66 30.06
C ALA A 77 1.38 17.31 31.48
N ARG A 78 1.65 18.33 32.31
CA ARG A 78 1.91 18.21 33.76
C ARG A 78 0.64 18.42 34.57
#